data_AF-A0A1M4XLD6-F1
#
_entry.id   AF-A0A1M4XLD6-F1
#
_cell.length_a   1.000
_cell.length_b   1.000
_cell.length_c   1.000
_cell.angle_alpha   90.00
_cell.angle_beta   90.00
_cell.angle_gamma   90.00
#
_symmetry.space_group_name_H-M   'P 1'
#
loop_
_entity.id
_entity.type
_entity.pdbx_description
1 polymer ?
#
loop_
_entity_poly.entity_id
_entity_poly.type
_entity_poly.pdbx_seq_one_letter_code
_entity_poly.pdbx_strand_id
1 'polypeptide(L)'
;MLLKELRKHTKLAAKRHPMFEKNKFGKFYIYFMMLFWAGYFIFFGIIFGFGFADMFPTMEPYHIMNKGLFIILAIDFLFRFAFQKTPTQEIKPYLLLPVKKNKLLNILLLKSATNSYNAFWLFMIVPFAFITVTKYFGITGVITYSLGFYLLMILNNYWYQMCRTLINEKTYFVIIPIVFYGLLLTLELTLGNPVSKFTMEVGELFIKGNLLSFLGVLIVAAGLGWINRTIMIRNLYAELAKTNDTKIKHVSEYKFLEQYGEVGEYFRLELKLLFRNKRSKSMFRMGCFLIIMLTGMLFTPSYEGPLGKSFVGIYNFAILGILMLTQIMSFEGNYLDGLMSRKESIYNLLRAKYYFYSFAVIVPFILMIPVIIMGKITLLMAISYCFFTTGFIYFIIFQLAVYNNKTTPLNESLIGRQSTGTGFQSLISLMSFGVPMLVINLLRIAFGEIISQLIFLAIGLALTFTSNYWIKNIYKRFMKRRYKNMEGFRDSK
;
A
#
# COMPACT_ATOMS: atom_id res chain seq x y z
N MET A 1 -7.70 12.03 -31.28
CA MET A 1 -7.99 10.66 -31.76
C MET A 1 -7.38 9.60 -30.83
N LEU A 2 -6.06 9.48 -30.74
CA LEU A 2 -5.35 8.47 -29.91
C LEU A 2 -5.75 8.40 -28.43
N LEU A 3 -6.01 9.54 -27.76
CA LEU A 3 -6.46 9.52 -26.35
C LEU A 3 -7.84 8.87 -26.18
N LYS A 4 -8.75 9.10 -27.13
CA LYS A 4 -10.09 8.47 -27.12
C LYS A 4 -9.97 6.96 -27.36
N GLU A 5 -9.08 6.55 -28.27
CA GLU A 5 -8.79 5.13 -28.52
C GLU A 5 -8.17 4.45 -27.29
N LEU A 6 -7.18 5.05 -26.63
CA LEU A 6 -6.59 4.50 -25.41
C LEU A 6 -7.63 4.32 -24.29
N ARG A 7 -8.55 5.28 -24.12
CA ARG A 7 -9.68 5.15 -23.20
C ARG A 7 -10.60 3.99 -23.60
N LYS A 8 -10.90 3.84 -24.89
CA LYS A 8 -11.69 2.71 -25.42
C LYS A 8 -10.99 1.38 -25.17
N HIS A 9 -9.70 1.27 -25.46
CA HIS A 9 -8.90 0.07 -25.18
C HIS A 9 -8.90 -0.29 -23.70
N THR A 10 -8.74 0.69 -22.80
CA THR A 10 -8.79 0.46 -21.35
C THR A 10 -10.16 -0.06 -20.91
N LYS A 11 -11.25 0.52 -21.44
CA LYS A 11 -12.63 0.08 -21.17
C LYS A 11 -12.89 -1.34 -21.70
N LEU A 12 -12.41 -1.66 -22.89
CA LEU A 12 -12.53 -2.99 -23.49
C LEU A 12 -11.68 -4.03 -22.76
N ALA A 13 -10.46 -3.69 -22.36
CA ALA A 13 -9.60 -4.56 -21.56
C ALA A 13 -10.26 -4.90 -20.22
N ALA A 14 -10.87 -3.90 -19.56
CA ALA A 14 -11.64 -4.13 -18.33
C ALA A 14 -12.84 -5.07 -18.56
N LYS A 15 -13.57 -4.90 -19.68
CA LYS A 15 -14.71 -5.77 -20.04
C LYS A 15 -14.31 -7.21 -20.37
N ARG A 16 -13.17 -7.40 -21.05
CA ARG A 16 -12.65 -8.71 -21.47
C ARG A 16 -12.01 -9.50 -20.34
N HIS A 17 -11.73 -8.86 -19.19
CA HIS A 17 -11.13 -9.53 -18.06
C HIS A 17 -12.09 -10.62 -17.53
N PRO A 18 -11.69 -11.91 -17.41
CA PRO A 18 -12.59 -13.01 -17.02
C PRO A 18 -13.31 -12.77 -15.69
N MET A 19 -12.67 -12.05 -14.76
CA MET A 19 -13.27 -11.63 -13.48
C MET A 19 -14.30 -10.49 -13.59
N PHE A 20 -14.53 -9.89 -14.76
CA PHE A 20 -15.45 -8.76 -14.92
C PHE A 20 -16.90 -9.15 -14.67
N GLU A 21 -17.29 -10.37 -15.07
CA GLU A 21 -18.64 -10.92 -14.86
C GLU A 21 -18.78 -11.57 -13.48
N LYS A 22 -17.74 -12.28 -13.02
CA LYS A 22 -17.70 -12.91 -11.69
C LYS A 22 -17.79 -11.90 -10.53
N ASN A 23 -17.56 -10.60 -10.77
CA ASN A 23 -17.46 -9.56 -9.73
C ASN A 23 -18.56 -8.47 -9.79
N LYS A 24 -19.82 -8.84 -10.06
CA LYS A 24 -20.97 -7.90 -10.03
C LYS A 24 -21.09 -7.15 -8.69
N PHE A 25 -20.94 -7.87 -7.58
CA PHE A 25 -20.92 -7.29 -6.24
C PHE A 25 -19.78 -6.29 -6.05
N GLY A 26 -18.57 -6.61 -6.55
CA GLY A 26 -17.43 -5.69 -6.48
C GLY A 26 -17.65 -4.38 -7.23
N LYS A 27 -18.36 -4.40 -8.37
CA LYS A 27 -18.72 -3.15 -9.08
C LYS A 27 -19.69 -2.31 -8.27
N PHE A 28 -20.76 -2.92 -7.76
CA PHE A 28 -21.71 -2.23 -6.88
C PHE A 28 -21.00 -1.62 -5.67
N TYR A 29 -20.15 -2.41 -5.01
CA TYR A 29 -19.37 -1.96 -3.86
C TYR A 29 -18.43 -0.78 -4.19
N ILE A 30 -17.75 -0.81 -5.34
CA ILE A 30 -16.89 0.31 -5.78
C ILE A 30 -17.71 1.59 -6.01
N TYR A 31 -18.85 1.49 -6.68
CA TYR A 31 -19.73 2.65 -6.90
C TYR A 31 -20.31 3.18 -5.59
N PHE A 32 -20.77 2.30 -4.71
CA PHE A 32 -21.27 2.65 -3.39
C PHE A 32 -20.19 3.33 -2.55
N MET A 33 -18.97 2.78 -2.51
CA MET A 33 -17.84 3.40 -1.80
C MET A 33 -17.47 4.76 -2.39
N MET A 34 -17.48 4.91 -3.72
CA MET A 34 -17.21 6.20 -4.36
C MET A 34 -18.25 7.25 -3.95
N LEU A 35 -19.53 6.89 -3.94
CA LEU A 35 -20.63 7.78 -3.55
C LEU A 35 -20.59 8.12 -2.06
N PHE A 36 -20.31 7.12 -1.21
CA PHE A 36 -20.13 7.30 0.23
C PHE A 36 -18.99 8.28 0.54
N TRP A 37 -17.81 8.09 -0.07
CA TRP A 37 -16.69 9.01 0.13
C TRP A 37 -16.98 10.41 -0.43
N ALA A 38 -17.61 10.52 -1.61
CA ALA A 38 -17.98 11.83 -2.16
C ALA A 38 -18.91 12.59 -1.21
N GLY A 39 -19.92 11.93 -0.63
CA GLY A 39 -20.79 12.51 0.40
C GLY A 39 -20.02 12.94 1.65
N TYR A 40 -19.07 12.13 2.11
CA TYR A 40 -18.24 12.43 3.27
C TYR A 40 -17.32 13.64 3.03
N PHE A 41 -16.75 13.78 1.82
CA PHE A 41 -15.96 14.96 1.44
C PHE A 41 -16.81 16.23 1.35
N ILE A 42 -18.04 16.15 0.83
CA ILE A 42 -18.98 17.28 0.83
C ILE A 42 -19.28 17.71 2.28
N PHE A 43 -19.59 16.73 3.14
CA PHE A 43 -19.85 16.97 4.55
C PHE A 43 -18.66 17.68 5.25
N PHE A 44 -17.43 17.21 5.02
CA PHE A 44 -16.25 17.90 5.53
C PHE A 44 -16.05 19.30 4.95
N GLY A 45 -16.32 19.50 3.66
CA GLY A 45 -16.26 20.82 3.04
C GLY A 45 -17.19 21.82 3.75
N ILE A 46 -18.38 21.37 4.14
CA ILE A 46 -19.36 22.19 4.88
C ILE A 46 -18.88 22.45 6.32
N ILE A 47 -18.46 21.40 7.05
CA ILE A 47 -17.96 21.53 8.43
C ILE A 47 -16.75 22.45 8.49
N PHE A 48 -15.79 22.32 7.58
CA PHE A 48 -14.64 23.21 7.57
C PHE A 48 -15.04 24.66 7.24
N GLY A 49 -16.05 24.86 6.41
CA GLY A 49 -16.57 26.18 6.10
C GLY A 49 -17.10 26.93 7.33
N PHE A 50 -17.90 26.24 8.16
CA PHE A 50 -18.45 26.83 9.39
C PHE A 50 -17.48 26.75 10.58
N GLY A 51 -16.85 25.60 10.79
CA GLY A 51 -15.95 25.36 11.92
C GLY A 51 -14.72 26.25 11.92
N PHE A 52 -14.16 26.60 10.76
CA PHE A 52 -13.06 27.58 10.72
C PHE A 52 -13.52 29.02 10.99
N ALA A 53 -14.78 29.34 10.70
CA ALA A 53 -15.34 30.65 11.06
C ALA A 53 -15.51 30.79 12.58
N ASP A 54 -15.90 29.71 13.26
CA ASP A 54 -16.13 29.71 14.71
C ASP A 54 -14.82 29.58 15.52
N MET A 55 -13.87 28.76 15.05
CA MET A 55 -12.62 28.49 15.79
C MET A 55 -11.57 29.62 15.71
N PHE A 56 -11.57 30.39 14.62
CA PHE A 56 -10.57 31.42 14.37
C PHE A 56 -11.23 32.73 13.91
N PRO A 57 -11.85 33.49 14.83
CA PRO A 57 -12.61 34.70 14.48
C PRO A 57 -11.75 35.83 13.89
N THR A 58 -10.40 35.73 13.94
CA THR A 58 -9.47 36.75 13.44
C THR A 58 -9.03 36.55 12.00
N MET A 59 -9.35 35.41 11.36
CA MET A 59 -8.95 35.12 9.98
C MET A 59 -10.10 34.49 9.19
N GLU A 60 -10.26 34.89 7.93
CA GLU A 60 -11.33 34.33 7.11
C GLU A 60 -11.08 32.84 6.82
N PRO A 61 -12.13 31.99 6.83
CA PRO A 61 -12.00 30.53 6.71
C PRO A 61 -11.16 30.06 5.52
N TYR A 62 -11.24 30.76 4.38
CA TYR A 62 -10.48 30.38 3.18
C TYR A 62 -8.97 30.64 3.33
N HIS A 63 -8.53 31.63 4.11
CA HIS A 63 -7.09 31.81 4.39
C HIS A 63 -6.55 30.66 5.23
N ILE A 64 -7.33 30.14 6.18
CA ILE A 64 -6.95 29.00 7.01
C ILE A 64 -6.84 27.72 6.16
N MET A 65 -7.80 27.49 5.27
CA MET A 65 -7.74 26.38 4.32
C MET A 65 -6.51 26.50 3.40
N ASN A 66 -6.22 27.70 2.90
CA ASN A 66 -5.07 27.93 2.02
C ASN A 66 -3.73 27.77 2.77
N LYS A 67 -3.64 28.13 4.06
CA LYS A 67 -2.47 27.81 4.89
C LYS A 67 -2.26 26.29 5.01
N GLY A 68 -3.34 25.54 5.22
CA GLY A 68 -3.32 24.08 5.33
C GLY A 68 -3.13 23.33 3.99
N LEU A 69 -3.11 24.01 2.85
CA LEU A 69 -3.12 23.38 1.52
C LEU A 69 -1.89 22.49 1.30
N PHE A 70 -0.72 22.85 1.81
CA PHE A 70 0.46 21.98 1.73
C PHE A 70 0.24 20.62 2.42
N ILE A 71 -0.46 20.60 3.54
CA ILE A 71 -0.82 19.37 4.26
C ILE A 71 -1.81 18.55 3.42
N ILE A 72 -2.79 19.21 2.78
CA ILE A 72 -3.74 18.54 1.87
C ILE A 72 -2.99 17.88 0.71
N LEU A 73 -2.01 18.56 0.10
CA LEU A 73 -1.18 17.98 -0.96
C LEU A 73 -0.35 16.79 -0.49
N ALA A 74 0.20 16.85 0.73
CA ALA A 74 0.95 15.75 1.33
C ALA A 74 0.05 14.52 1.57
N ILE A 75 -1.14 14.72 2.11
CA ILE A 75 -2.14 13.67 2.33
C ILE A 75 -2.59 13.07 0.98
N ASP A 76 -2.87 13.91 -0.03
CA ASP A 76 -3.21 13.45 -1.38
C ASP A 76 -2.09 12.61 -2.00
N PHE A 77 -0.83 13.01 -1.83
CA PHE A 77 0.33 12.25 -2.29
C PHE A 77 0.40 10.85 -1.65
N LEU A 78 0.16 10.75 -0.34
CA LEU A 78 0.12 9.47 0.37
C LEU A 78 -1.03 8.59 -0.12
N PHE A 79 -2.24 9.14 -0.28
CA PHE A 79 -3.37 8.39 -0.83
C PHE A 79 -3.12 7.92 -2.25
N ARG A 80 -2.52 8.74 -3.11
CA ARG A 80 -2.14 8.34 -4.48
C ARG A 80 -1.14 7.20 -4.50
N PHE A 81 -0.20 7.18 -3.55
CA PHE A 81 0.76 6.08 -3.41
C PHE A 81 0.11 4.73 -3.12
N ALA A 82 -1.02 4.73 -2.41
CA ALA A 82 -1.81 3.54 -2.14
C ALA A 82 -2.71 3.14 -3.35
N PHE A 83 -3.39 4.10 -3.98
CA PHE A 83 -4.48 3.80 -4.91
C PHE A 83 -4.13 3.90 -6.41
N GLN A 84 -3.12 4.68 -6.81
CA GLN A 84 -2.90 5.04 -8.23
C GLN A 84 -1.78 4.21 -8.90
N LYS A 85 -2.09 3.63 -10.06
CA LYS A 85 -1.13 2.89 -10.92
C LYS A 85 -0.26 3.83 -11.75
N THR A 86 0.99 3.42 -12.05
CA THR A 86 1.87 4.20 -12.92
C THR A 86 1.61 3.92 -14.40
N PRO A 87 1.70 4.93 -15.29
CA PRO A 87 1.45 4.73 -16.71
C PRO A 87 2.55 3.92 -17.42
N THR A 88 3.74 3.75 -16.82
CA THR A 88 4.79 2.87 -17.38
C THR A 88 4.32 1.43 -17.55
N GLN A 89 3.43 0.95 -16.68
CA GLN A 89 2.86 -0.40 -16.80
C GLN A 89 1.79 -0.49 -17.88
N GLU A 90 1.06 0.61 -18.13
CA GLU A 90 0.07 0.66 -19.21
C GLU A 90 0.72 0.66 -20.59
N ILE A 91 2.02 1.03 -20.71
CA ILE A 91 2.71 1.16 -22.00
C ILE A 91 3.05 -0.17 -22.65
N LYS A 92 3.35 -1.22 -21.87
CA LYS A 92 3.91 -2.47 -22.41
C LYS A 92 3.12 -3.06 -23.58
N PRO A 93 1.78 -3.17 -23.54
CA PRO A 93 0.99 -3.70 -24.65
C PRO A 93 1.04 -2.82 -25.91
N TYR A 94 1.27 -1.52 -25.75
CA TYR A 94 1.30 -0.56 -26.85
C TYR A 94 2.68 -0.40 -27.49
N LEU A 95 3.73 -1.03 -26.95
CA LEU A 95 5.08 -0.97 -27.52
C LEU A 95 5.21 -1.67 -28.87
N LEU A 96 4.32 -2.63 -29.14
CA LEU A 96 4.27 -3.36 -30.41
C LEU A 96 3.61 -2.55 -31.53
N LEU A 97 2.89 -1.47 -31.19
CA LEU A 97 2.21 -0.63 -32.18
C LEU A 97 3.21 0.32 -32.85
N PRO A 98 3.02 0.65 -34.14
CA PRO A 98 3.87 1.57 -34.88
C PRO A 98 3.60 3.04 -34.48
N VAL A 99 3.71 3.37 -33.19
CA VAL A 99 3.50 4.71 -32.63
C VAL A 99 4.80 5.16 -31.94
N LYS A 100 5.24 6.39 -32.22
CA LYS A 100 6.42 6.96 -31.55
C LYS A 100 6.24 6.92 -30.03
N LYS A 101 7.17 6.28 -29.30
CA LYS A 101 7.15 6.10 -27.83
C LYS A 101 6.94 7.42 -27.07
N ASN A 102 7.56 8.49 -27.56
CA ASN A 102 7.41 9.86 -27.05
C ASN A 102 5.95 10.36 -27.10
N LYS A 103 5.25 10.09 -28.20
CA LYS A 103 3.85 10.49 -28.38
C LYS A 103 2.94 9.68 -27.46
N LEU A 104 3.20 8.38 -27.33
CA LEU A 104 2.47 7.50 -26.41
C LEU A 104 2.59 7.97 -24.95
N LEU A 105 3.80 8.28 -24.50
CA LEU A 105 4.06 8.77 -23.14
C LEU A 105 3.36 10.10 -22.84
N ASN A 106 3.42 11.06 -23.77
CA ASN A 106 2.72 12.33 -23.62
C ASN A 106 1.20 12.14 -23.50
N ILE A 107 0.63 11.23 -24.30
CA ILE A 107 -0.81 10.95 -24.24
C ILE A 107 -1.19 10.27 -22.92
N LEU A 108 -0.33 9.42 -22.37
CA LEU A 108 -0.56 8.80 -21.07
C LEU A 108 -0.41 9.78 -19.90
N LEU A 109 0.55 10.71 -19.98
CA LEU A 109 0.65 11.84 -19.04
C LEU A 109 -0.62 12.68 -19.06
N LEU A 110 -1.14 13.00 -20.25
CA LEU A 110 -2.38 13.76 -20.40
C LEU A 110 -3.62 12.97 -19.94
N LYS A 111 -3.65 11.65 -20.13
CA LYS A 111 -4.65 10.76 -19.56
C LYS A 111 -4.60 10.76 -18.03
N SER A 112 -3.40 10.79 -17.44
CA SER A 112 -3.18 10.86 -15.99
C SER A 112 -3.68 12.20 -15.41
N ALA A 113 -3.40 13.33 -16.09
CA ALA A 113 -3.89 14.65 -15.68
C ALA A 113 -5.42 14.78 -15.74
N THR A 114 -6.06 14.11 -16.71
CA THR A 114 -7.52 14.11 -16.88
C THR A 114 -8.23 12.95 -16.17
N ASN A 115 -7.55 12.31 -15.21
CA ASN A 115 -8.13 11.21 -14.45
C ASN A 115 -9.16 11.73 -13.44
N SER A 116 -10.28 11.01 -13.28
CA SER A 116 -11.36 11.36 -12.35
C SER A 116 -10.89 11.48 -10.90
N TYR A 117 -9.80 10.80 -10.52
CA TYR A 117 -9.20 10.93 -9.19
C TYR A 117 -8.72 12.36 -8.90
N ASN A 118 -8.25 13.13 -9.90
CA ASN A 118 -7.82 14.52 -9.68
C ASN A 118 -8.99 15.45 -9.36
N ALA A 119 -10.19 15.11 -9.83
CA ALA A 119 -11.41 15.84 -9.51
C ALA A 119 -12.01 15.44 -8.15
N PHE A 120 -11.48 14.40 -7.49
CA PHE A 120 -12.08 13.86 -6.27
C PHE A 120 -12.07 14.87 -5.11
N TRP A 121 -10.99 15.64 -4.97
CA TRP A 121 -10.89 16.70 -3.96
C TRP A 121 -11.83 17.88 -4.21
N LEU A 122 -12.34 18.05 -5.43
CA LEU A 122 -13.31 19.11 -5.73
C LEU A 122 -14.63 18.90 -4.99
N PHE A 123 -14.99 17.66 -4.62
CA PHE A 123 -16.17 17.40 -3.79
C PHE A 123 -16.08 18.04 -2.40
N MET A 124 -14.87 18.27 -1.89
CA MET A 124 -14.66 18.98 -0.62
C MET A 124 -14.52 20.49 -0.83
N ILE A 125 -13.75 20.89 -1.84
CA ILE A 125 -13.40 22.30 -2.07
C ILE A 125 -14.59 23.11 -2.61
N VAL A 126 -15.43 22.53 -3.48
CA VAL A 126 -16.55 23.26 -4.08
C VAL A 126 -17.58 23.69 -3.03
N PRO A 127 -18.09 22.80 -2.14
CA PRO A 127 -18.98 23.21 -1.06
C PRO A 127 -18.34 24.20 -0.10
N PHE A 128 -17.06 23.99 0.25
CA PHE A 128 -16.31 24.90 1.12
C PHE A 128 -16.21 26.31 0.52
N ALA A 129 -15.82 26.41 -0.75
CA ALA A 129 -15.72 27.67 -1.47
C ALA A 129 -17.09 28.34 -1.63
N PHE A 130 -18.14 27.56 -1.84
CA PHE A 130 -19.51 28.09 -1.92
C PHE A 130 -19.97 28.75 -0.62
N ILE A 131 -19.55 28.27 0.55
CA ILE A 131 -19.94 28.85 1.85
C ILE A 131 -19.08 30.06 2.21
N THR A 132 -17.78 30.02 1.87
CA THR A 132 -16.78 30.97 2.39
C THR A 132 -16.44 32.08 1.40
N VAL A 133 -16.26 31.75 0.12
CA VAL A 133 -15.77 32.67 -0.92
C VAL A 133 -16.92 33.47 -1.54
N THR A 134 -18.13 32.91 -1.63
CA THR A 134 -19.30 33.59 -2.24
C THR A 134 -19.64 34.91 -1.56
N LYS A 135 -19.42 35.01 -0.24
CA LYS A 135 -19.69 36.21 0.56
C LYS A 135 -18.84 37.41 0.12
N TYR A 136 -17.65 37.18 -0.43
CA TYR A 136 -16.66 38.24 -0.71
C TYR A 136 -16.34 38.39 -2.20
N PHE A 137 -16.30 37.29 -2.96
CA PHE A 137 -15.87 37.26 -4.36
C PHE A 137 -16.92 36.69 -5.32
N GLY A 138 -18.12 36.40 -4.81
CA GLY A 138 -19.24 35.88 -5.60
C GLY A 138 -18.98 34.51 -6.22
N ILE A 139 -19.80 34.17 -7.23
CA ILE A 139 -19.74 32.86 -7.91
C ILE A 139 -18.49 32.73 -8.79
N THR A 140 -18.01 33.84 -9.35
CA THR A 140 -16.79 33.86 -10.17
C THR A 140 -15.57 33.44 -9.36
N GLY A 141 -15.42 33.94 -8.12
CA GLY A 141 -14.37 33.55 -7.20
C GLY A 141 -14.39 32.06 -6.84
N VAL A 142 -15.58 31.44 -6.73
CA VAL A 142 -15.71 30.00 -6.47
C VAL A 142 -15.18 29.17 -7.64
N ILE A 143 -15.48 29.59 -8.87
CA ILE A 143 -15.06 28.88 -10.09
C ILE A 143 -13.54 28.98 -10.26
N THR A 144 -12.97 30.18 -10.13
CA THR A 144 -11.52 30.40 -10.26
C THR A 144 -10.75 29.66 -9.17
N TYR A 145 -11.23 29.69 -7.93
CA TYR A 145 -10.64 28.95 -6.82
C TYR A 145 -10.66 27.43 -7.04
N SER A 146 -11.80 26.89 -7.48
CA SER A 146 -11.94 25.46 -7.79
C SER A 146 -11.01 25.02 -8.94
N LEU A 147 -10.84 25.87 -9.95
CA LEU A 147 -9.94 25.62 -11.07
C LEU A 147 -8.47 25.65 -10.61
N GLY A 148 -8.11 26.59 -9.74
CA GLY A 148 -6.77 26.68 -9.14
C GLY A 148 -6.41 25.43 -8.34
N PHE A 149 -7.34 24.98 -7.49
CA PHE A 149 -7.20 23.72 -6.76
C PHE A 149 -7.07 22.50 -7.68
N TYR A 150 -7.86 22.44 -8.75
CA TYR A 150 -7.74 21.35 -9.73
C TYR A 150 -6.35 21.32 -10.40
N LEU A 151 -5.77 22.48 -10.72
CA LEU A 151 -4.41 22.56 -11.26
C LEU A 151 -3.35 22.12 -10.26
N LEU A 152 -3.48 22.50 -8.98
CA LEU A 152 -2.60 22.03 -7.91
C LEU A 152 -2.67 20.50 -7.77
N MET A 153 -3.86 19.90 -7.91
CA MET A 153 -4.01 18.45 -7.91
C MET A 153 -3.36 17.78 -9.12
N ILE A 154 -3.37 18.41 -10.30
CA ILE A 154 -2.62 17.93 -11.47
C ILE A 154 -1.11 18.01 -11.22
N LEU A 155 -0.62 19.10 -10.63
CA LEU A 155 0.78 19.26 -10.27
C LEU A 155 1.21 18.16 -9.29
N ASN A 156 0.42 17.91 -8.24
CA ASN A 156 0.70 16.86 -7.27
C ASN A 156 0.66 15.46 -7.90
N ASN A 157 -0.23 15.24 -8.87
CA ASN A 157 -0.28 13.99 -9.64
C ASN A 157 1.03 13.76 -10.44
N TYR A 158 1.59 14.80 -11.07
CA TYR A 158 2.88 14.67 -11.76
C TYR A 158 4.04 14.48 -10.79
N TRP A 159 4.04 15.17 -9.65
CA TRP A 159 5.01 14.94 -8.59
C TRP A 159 4.97 13.48 -8.09
N TYR A 160 3.76 12.99 -7.79
CA TYR A 160 3.52 11.59 -7.42
C TYR A 160 4.06 10.61 -8.48
N GLN A 161 3.72 10.84 -9.75
CA GLN A 161 4.15 9.98 -10.85
C GLN A 161 5.68 9.93 -10.98
N MET A 162 6.36 11.05 -10.75
CA MET A 162 7.83 11.14 -10.76
C MET A 162 8.43 10.31 -9.64
N CYS A 163 8.03 10.55 -8.39
CA CYS A 163 8.52 9.78 -7.24
C CYS A 163 8.26 8.28 -7.44
N ARG A 164 7.07 7.91 -7.92
CA ARG A 164 6.68 6.51 -8.11
C ARG A 164 7.50 5.81 -9.20
N THR A 165 7.87 6.50 -10.28
CA THR A 165 8.74 5.90 -11.31
C THR A 165 10.15 5.65 -10.79
N LEU A 166 10.72 6.61 -10.05
CA LEU A 166 12.05 6.49 -9.45
C LEU A 166 12.09 5.34 -8.43
N ILE A 167 11.09 5.27 -7.54
CA ILE A 167 10.99 4.20 -6.52
C ILE A 167 10.91 2.80 -7.16
N ASN A 168 10.24 2.68 -8.30
CA ASN A 168 10.13 1.40 -9.02
C ASN A 168 11.45 0.95 -9.66
N GLU A 169 12.30 1.91 -10.06
CA GLU A 169 13.65 1.66 -10.56
C GLU A 169 14.56 1.22 -9.40
N LYS A 170 14.65 2.04 -8.34
CA LYS A 170 15.42 1.74 -7.13
C LYS A 170 14.63 2.14 -5.88
N THR A 171 14.52 1.22 -4.93
CA THR A 171 13.74 1.42 -3.69
C THR A 171 14.29 2.52 -2.78
N TYR A 172 15.57 2.91 -2.90
CA TYR A 172 16.16 3.99 -2.09
C TYR A 172 15.62 5.38 -2.44
N PHE A 173 15.02 5.57 -3.62
CA PHE A 173 14.40 6.84 -3.99
C PHE A 173 13.15 7.21 -3.19
N VAL A 174 12.70 6.35 -2.26
CA VAL A 174 11.68 6.67 -1.26
C VAL A 174 12.13 7.85 -0.36
N ILE A 175 13.44 8.08 -0.24
CA ILE A 175 13.99 9.21 0.52
C ILE A 175 13.58 10.56 -0.08
N ILE A 176 13.38 10.66 -1.40
CA ILE A 176 13.04 11.93 -2.08
C ILE A 176 11.76 12.57 -1.51
N PRO A 177 10.59 11.91 -1.52
CA PRO A 177 9.39 12.50 -0.96
C PRO A 177 9.50 12.72 0.56
N ILE A 178 10.18 11.85 1.30
CA ILE A 178 10.36 12.01 2.76
C ILE A 178 11.16 13.29 3.07
N VAL A 179 12.28 13.50 2.37
CA VAL A 179 13.10 14.71 2.54
C VAL A 179 12.33 15.95 2.09
N PHE A 180 11.59 15.88 0.98
CA PHE A 180 10.80 17.02 0.49
C PHE A 180 9.73 17.46 1.48
N TYR A 181 8.87 16.55 1.94
CA TYR A 181 7.83 16.86 2.92
C TYR A 181 8.41 17.16 4.32
N GLY A 182 9.49 16.47 4.70
CA GLY A 182 10.21 16.70 5.95
C GLY A 182 10.82 18.09 6.02
N LEU A 183 11.50 18.54 4.96
CA LEU A 183 12.05 19.89 4.86
C LEU A 183 10.95 20.94 4.99
N LEU A 184 9.83 20.76 4.29
CA LEU A 184 8.71 21.71 4.36
C LEU A 184 8.10 21.80 5.76
N LEU A 185 7.98 20.68 6.48
CA LEU A 185 7.57 20.69 7.89
C LEU A 185 8.60 21.36 8.80
N THR A 186 9.90 21.10 8.60
CA THR A 186 10.95 21.74 9.40
C THR A 186 11.01 23.25 9.17
N LEU A 187 10.82 23.70 7.92
CA LEU A 187 10.77 25.13 7.58
C LEU A 187 9.55 25.80 8.22
N GLU A 188 8.41 25.11 8.27
CA GLU A 188 7.20 25.62 8.92
C GLU A 188 7.43 25.84 10.43
N LEU A 189 8.02 24.85 11.11
CA LEU A 189 8.25 24.88 12.56
C LEU A 189 9.38 25.83 13.01
N THR A 190 10.40 26.07 12.17
CA THR A 190 11.61 26.82 12.57
C THR A 190 11.60 28.29 12.18
N LEU A 191 10.95 28.67 11.07
CA LEU A 191 11.06 30.02 10.46
C LEU A 191 9.77 30.85 10.54
N GLY A 192 8.80 30.45 11.36
CA GLY A 192 7.55 31.23 11.53
C GLY A 192 6.63 31.18 10.31
N ASN A 193 6.34 29.96 9.85
CA ASN A 193 5.33 29.61 8.83
C ASN A 193 5.49 30.24 7.43
N PRO A 194 6.68 30.22 6.80
CA PRO A 194 6.87 30.76 5.45
C PRO A 194 6.12 29.96 4.37
N VAL A 195 5.99 28.64 4.54
CA VAL A 195 5.30 27.77 3.58
C VAL A 195 3.80 28.03 3.62
N SER A 196 3.21 28.13 4.81
CA SER A 196 1.80 28.52 4.95
C SER A 196 1.51 29.91 4.38
N LYS A 197 2.40 30.89 4.57
CA LYS A 197 2.23 32.24 3.96
C LYS A 197 2.25 32.18 2.44
N PHE A 198 3.23 31.50 1.85
CA PHE A 198 3.30 31.32 0.40
C PHE A 198 2.05 30.63 -0.15
N THR A 199 1.58 29.58 0.53
CA THR A 199 0.40 28.82 0.07
C THR A 199 -0.89 29.63 0.23
N MET A 200 -0.97 30.47 1.26
CA MET A 200 -2.05 31.43 1.47
C MET A 200 -2.12 32.46 0.33
N GLU A 201 -0.99 33.08 -0.01
CA GLU A 201 -0.89 34.05 -1.12
C GLU A 201 -1.28 33.43 -2.46
N VAL A 202 -0.78 32.22 -2.75
CA VAL A 202 -1.14 31.48 -3.97
C VAL A 202 -2.65 31.20 -4.01
N GLY A 203 -3.23 30.80 -2.87
CA GLY A 203 -4.67 30.56 -2.75
C GLY A 203 -5.51 31.81 -2.97
N GLU A 204 -5.11 32.95 -2.40
CA GLU A 204 -5.78 34.25 -2.61
C GLU A 204 -5.70 34.73 -4.06
N LEU A 205 -4.54 34.53 -4.70
CA LEU A 205 -4.36 34.89 -6.11
C LEU A 205 -5.26 34.06 -7.03
N PHE A 206 -5.57 32.81 -6.67
CA PHE A 206 -6.58 32.01 -7.38
C PHE A 206 -7.99 32.54 -7.17
N ILE A 207 -8.35 32.95 -5.95
CA ILE A 207 -9.67 33.55 -5.66
C ILE A 207 -9.85 34.83 -6.49
N LYS A 208 -8.83 35.70 -6.53
CA LYS A 208 -8.82 36.94 -7.32
C LYS A 208 -8.75 36.71 -8.83
N GLY A 209 -8.55 35.47 -9.29
CA GLY A 209 -8.53 35.14 -10.72
C GLY A 209 -7.29 35.63 -11.47
N ASN A 210 -6.15 35.83 -10.78
CA ASN A 210 -4.95 36.38 -11.42
C ASN A 210 -4.33 35.36 -12.40
N LEU A 211 -4.33 35.68 -13.69
CA LEU A 211 -3.83 34.83 -14.77
C LEU A 211 -2.35 34.43 -14.59
N LEU A 212 -1.53 35.28 -13.96
CA LEU A 212 -0.12 35.00 -13.69
C LEU A 212 0.08 33.79 -12.77
N SER A 213 -0.72 33.64 -11.73
CA SER A 213 -0.61 32.50 -10.80
C SER A 213 -1.05 31.19 -11.46
N PHE A 214 -2.09 31.25 -12.30
CA PHE A 214 -2.51 30.12 -13.12
C PHE A 214 -1.42 29.69 -14.11
N LEU A 215 -0.78 30.67 -14.78
CA LEU A 215 0.33 30.41 -15.70
C LEU A 215 1.56 29.85 -14.96
N GLY A 216 1.89 30.38 -13.78
CA GLY A 216 3.00 29.88 -12.96
C GLY A 216 2.83 28.40 -12.61
N VAL A 217 1.66 28.01 -12.10
CA VAL A 217 1.38 26.60 -11.78
C VAL A 217 1.35 25.72 -13.03
N LEU A 218 0.84 26.21 -14.16
CA LEU A 218 0.87 25.50 -15.44
C LEU A 218 2.29 25.25 -15.94
N ILE A 219 3.19 26.25 -15.82
CA ILE A 219 4.60 26.12 -16.21
C ILE A 219 5.29 25.07 -15.35
N VAL A 220 5.10 25.10 -14.02
CA VAL A 220 5.67 24.10 -13.11
C VAL A 220 5.13 22.70 -13.42
N ALA A 221 3.82 22.58 -13.65
CA ALA A 221 3.20 21.31 -14.03
C ALA A 221 3.75 20.78 -15.38
N ALA A 222 3.96 21.66 -16.36
CA ALA A 222 4.56 21.30 -17.65
C ALA A 222 6.02 20.85 -17.50
N GLY A 223 6.81 21.54 -16.67
CA GLY A 223 8.18 21.17 -16.33
C GLY A 223 8.27 19.79 -15.68
N LEU A 224 7.45 19.53 -14.66
CA LEU A 224 7.34 18.20 -14.04
C LEU A 224 6.88 17.14 -15.04
N GLY A 225 5.95 17.47 -15.94
CA GLY A 225 5.52 16.59 -17.02
C GLY A 225 6.66 16.21 -17.98
N TRP A 226 7.52 17.17 -18.32
CA TRP A 226 8.68 16.96 -19.18
C TRP A 226 9.75 16.09 -18.49
N ILE A 227 10.07 16.37 -17.23
CA ILE A 227 11.00 15.55 -16.43
C ILE A 227 10.48 14.11 -16.32
N ASN A 228 9.19 13.95 -16.01
CA ASN A 228 8.52 12.65 -15.94
C ASN A 228 8.67 11.85 -17.24
N ARG A 229 8.42 12.51 -18.39
CA ARG A 229 8.57 11.89 -19.70
C ARG A 229 9.99 11.37 -19.90
N THR A 230 11.01 12.16 -19.61
CA THR A 230 12.42 11.77 -19.79
C THR A 230 12.80 10.56 -18.92
N ILE A 231 12.40 10.57 -17.65
CA ILE A 231 12.64 9.44 -16.73
C ILE A 231 11.94 8.17 -17.23
N MET A 232 10.68 8.29 -17.66
CA MET A 232 9.92 7.14 -18.17
C MET A 232 10.53 6.53 -19.43
N ILE A 233 11.02 7.34 -20.35
CA ILE A 233 11.72 6.87 -21.55
C ILE A 233 12.96 6.08 -21.16
N ARG A 234 13.81 6.64 -20.29
CA ARG A 234 15.04 5.99 -19.84
C ARG A 234 14.75 4.62 -19.21
N ASN A 235 13.75 4.55 -18.33
CA ASN A 235 13.39 3.32 -17.65
C ASN A 235 12.81 2.26 -18.60
N LEU A 236 12.05 2.70 -19.61
CA LEU A 236 11.51 1.80 -20.62
C LEU A 236 12.61 1.19 -21.51
N TYR A 237 13.60 1.98 -21.93
CA TYR A 237 14.74 1.47 -22.69
C TYR A 237 15.61 0.52 -21.84
N ALA A 238 15.84 0.84 -20.56
CA ALA A 238 16.57 -0.03 -19.65
C ALA A 238 15.85 -1.37 -19.40
N GLU A 239 14.51 -1.38 -19.37
CA GLU A 239 13.72 -2.61 -19.23
C GLU A 239 13.75 -3.46 -20.50
N LEU A 240 13.68 -2.83 -21.69
CA LEU A 240 13.82 -3.51 -22.98
C LEU A 240 15.24 -4.05 -23.20
N ALA A 241 16.27 -3.37 -22.71
CA ALA A 241 17.65 -3.87 -22.80
C ALA A 241 17.89 -5.09 -21.89
N LYS A 242 17.21 -5.14 -20.73
CA LYS A 242 17.36 -6.23 -19.75
C LYS A 242 16.75 -7.57 -20.17
N THR A 243 15.85 -7.62 -21.14
CA THR A 243 15.27 -8.89 -21.61
C THR A 243 16.30 -9.82 -22.27
N ASN A 244 17.51 -9.31 -22.58
CA ASN A 244 18.56 -10.08 -23.27
C ASN A 244 19.68 -10.59 -22.34
N ASP A 245 19.72 -10.20 -21.06
CA ASP A 245 20.80 -10.56 -20.13
C ASP A 245 20.31 -11.53 -19.03
N THR A 246 19.96 -12.75 -19.42
CA THR A 246 19.82 -13.87 -18.47
C THR A 246 21.16 -14.59 -18.30
N LYS A 247 22.20 -13.88 -17.84
CA LYS A 247 23.37 -14.57 -17.28
C LYS A 247 22.92 -15.22 -15.98
N ILE A 248 22.89 -16.55 -15.96
CA ILE A 248 22.57 -17.37 -14.78
C ILE A 248 23.60 -17.02 -13.71
N LYS A 249 23.22 -16.12 -12.78
CA LYS A 249 24.03 -15.86 -11.60
C LYS A 249 24.03 -17.12 -10.73
N HIS A 250 25.22 -17.44 -10.25
CA HIS A 250 25.55 -18.53 -9.32
C HIS A 250 24.35 -18.99 -8.49
N VAL A 251 23.90 -20.23 -8.72
CA VAL A 251 22.86 -20.84 -7.88
C VAL A 251 23.52 -21.05 -6.52
N SER A 252 23.08 -20.32 -5.50
CA SER A 252 23.50 -20.62 -4.13
C SER A 252 22.97 -22.01 -3.76
N GLU A 253 23.88 -22.96 -3.64
CA GLU A 253 23.58 -24.31 -3.17
C GLU A 253 23.62 -24.34 -1.65
N TYR A 254 22.45 -24.26 -1.02
CA TYR A 254 22.30 -24.47 0.41
C TYR A 254 22.27 -25.99 0.71
N LYS A 255 23.44 -26.65 0.66
CA LYS A 255 23.58 -28.10 0.90
C LYS A 255 23.13 -28.53 2.32
N PHE A 256 23.15 -27.63 3.30
CA PHE A 256 22.70 -27.91 4.67
C PHE A 256 21.20 -28.30 4.77
N LEU A 257 20.37 -27.86 3.82
CA LEU A 257 18.93 -28.14 3.82
C LEU A 257 18.56 -29.52 3.25
N GLU A 258 19.50 -30.20 2.57
CA GLU A 258 19.27 -31.51 1.96
C GLU A 258 19.10 -32.63 3.02
N GLN A 259 19.60 -32.41 4.24
CA GLN A 259 19.47 -33.34 5.37
C GLN A 259 18.04 -33.48 5.91
N TYR A 260 17.12 -32.56 5.57
CA TYR A 260 15.74 -32.52 6.09
C TYR A 260 14.68 -33.10 5.12
N GLY A 261 15.11 -33.83 4.09
CA GLY A 261 14.23 -34.48 3.11
C GLY A 261 13.38 -33.49 2.31
N GLU A 262 12.15 -33.90 1.92
CA GLU A 262 11.28 -33.08 1.06
C GLU A 262 10.91 -31.72 1.67
N VAL A 263 10.74 -31.65 3.00
CA VAL A 263 10.42 -30.40 3.70
C VAL A 263 11.61 -29.43 3.61
N GLY A 264 12.84 -29.94 3.69
CA GLY A 264 14.06 -29.16 3.51
C GLY A 264 14.22 -28.59 2.10
N GLU A 265 13.88 -29.38 1.07
CA GLU A 265 13.87 -28.93 -0.32
C GLU A 265 12.83 -27.83 -0.56
N TYR A 266 11.61 -27.96 -0.04
CA TYR A 266 10.61 -26.89 -0.10
C TYR A 266 11.05 -25.64 0.67
N PHE A 267 11.69 -25.80 1.82
CA PHE A 267 12.26 -24.68 2.58
C PHE A 267 13.35 -23.95 1.80
N ARG A 268 14.22 -24.69 1.11
CA ARG A 268 15.24 -24.14 0.21
C ARG A 268 14.61 -23.37 -0.95
N LEU A 269 13.49 -23.86 -1.51
CA LEU A 269 12.75 -23.16 -2.55
C LEU A 269 12.16 -21.84 -2.05
N GLU A 270 11.58 -21.80 -0.85
CA GLU A 270 11.08 -20.56 -0.22
C GLU A 270 12.20 -19.54 0.00
N LEU A 271 13.35 -19.99 0.49
CA LEU A 271 14.50 -19.13 0.70
C LEU A 271 15.00 -18.55 -0.63
N LYS A 272 15.13 -19.38 -1.67
CA LYS A 272 15.48 -18.93 -3.04
C LYS A 272 14.44 -17.95 -3.58
N LEU A 273 13.16 -18.19 -3.34
CA LEU A 273 12.06 -17.31 -3.76
C LEU A 273 12.18 -15.92 -3.11
N LEU A 274 12.50 -15.88 -1.81
CA LEU A 274 12.67 -14.64 -1.06
C LEU A 274 13.84 -13.80 -1.57
N PHE A 275 15.01 -14.41 -1.82
CA PHE A 275 16.21 -13.67 -2.23
C PHE A 275 16.28 -13.35 -3.74
N ARG A 276 15.77 -14.24 -4.59
CA ARG A 276 15.89 -14.11 -6.06
C ARG A 276 14.84 -13.18 -6.66
N ASN A 277 13.60 -13.24 -6.17
CA ASN A 277 12.48 -12.59 -6.84
C ASN A 277 12.31 -11.14 -6.35
N LYS A 278 12.19 -10.19 -7.30
CA LYS A 278 12.06 -8.74 -7.03
C LYS A 278 10.90 -8.46 -6.07
N ARG A 279 9.77 -9.15 -6.24
CA ARG A 279 8.56 -8.98 -5.43
C ARG A 279 8.77 -9.38 -3.98
N SER A 280 9.19 -10.62 -3.74
CA SER A 280 9.37 -11.15 -2.38
C SER A 280 10.47 -10.40 -1.63
N LYS A 281 11.60 -10.11 -2.29
CA LYS A 281 12.65 -9.24 -1.73
C LYS A 281 12.14 -7.83 -1.38
N SER A 282 11.23 -7.28 -2.17
CA SER A 282 10.60 -6.00 -1.86
C SER A 282 9.64 -6.10 -0.67
N MET A 283 8.91 -7.21 -0.51
CA MET A 283 7.98 -7.40 0.62
C MET A 283 8.74 -7.51 1.91
N PHE A 284 9.84 -8.26 1.88
CA PHE A 284 10.70 -8.44 3.05
C PHE A 284 11.32 -7.11 3.47
N ARG A 285 11.91 -6.34 2.53
CA ARG A 285 12.47 -5.02 2.81
C ARG A 285 11.43 -4.02 3.33
N MET A 286 10.23 -4.02 2.76
CA MET A 286 9.12 -3.18 3.23
C MET A 286 8.66 -3.59 4.63
N GLY A 287 8.59 -4.90 4.91
CA GLY A 287 8.30 -5.42 6.24
C GLY A 287 9.32 -4.97 7.28
N CYS A 288 10.62 -5.14 7.00
CA CYS A 288 11.68 -4.66 7.89
C CYS A 288 11.63 -3.15 8.11
N PHE A 289 11.38 -2.36 7.06
CA PHE A 289 11.22 -0.92 7.18
C PHE A 289 10.05 -0.52 8.09
N LEU A 290 8.89 -1.18 7.93
CA LEU A 290 7.72 -0.95 8.79
C LEU A 290 7.98 -1.34 10.24
N ILE A 291 8.69 -2.45 10.49
CA ILE A 291 9.10 -2.85 11.84
C ILE A 291 9.97 -1.77 12.47
N ILE A 292 10.98 -1.24 11.76
CA ILE A 292 11.84 -0.17 12.26
C ILE A 292 11.05 1.12 12.53
N MET A 293 10.10 1.46 11.65
CA MET A 293 9.25 2.63 11.86
C MET A 293 8.39 2.48 13.11
N LEU A 294 7.77 1.32 13.30
CA LEU A 294 6.91 1.02 14.45
C LEU A 294 7.70 0.92 15.75
N THR A 295 8.88 0.29 15.76
CA THR A 295 9.78 0.35 16.93
C THR A 295 10.17 1.80 17.25
N GLY A 296 10.40 2.63 16.23
CA GLY A 296 10.61 4.07 16.36
C GLY A 296 9.45 4.80 17.07
N MET A 297 8.20 4.41 16.79
CA MET A 297 7.02 5.05 17.41
C MET A 297 6.96 4.86 18.93
N LEU A 298 7.53 3.79 19.47
CA LEU A 298 7.57 3.54 20.93
C LEU A 298 8.43 4.56 21.70
N PHE A 299 9.29 5.30 21.01
CA PHE A 299 10.07 6.39 21.62
C PHE A 299 9.28 7.69 21.74
N THR A 300 8.09 7.78 21.11
CA THR A 300 7.26 8.99 21.15
C THR A 300 6.32 8.93 22.36
N PRO A 301 6.15 10.04 23.12
CA PRO A 301 5.33 10.07 24.35
C PRO A 301 3.86 9.64 24.10
N SER A 302 3.32 9.88 22.90
CA SER A 302 1.96 9.47 22.53
C SER A 302 1.72 7.95 22.54
N TYR A 303 2.77 7.13 22.48
CA TYR A 303 2.69 5.66 22.45
C TYR A 303 3.17 4.99 23.74
N GLU A 304 3.48 5.76 24.78
CA GLU A 304 3.82 5.22 26.10
C GLU A 304 2.62 4.61 26.83
N GLY A 305 1.42 4.96 26.38
CA GLY A 305 0.18 4.38 26.84
C GLY A 305 0.17 2.85 26.68
N PRO A 306 -0.53 2.14 27.58
CA PRO A 306 -0.55 0.69 27.58
C PRO A 306 -1.10 0.05 26.29
N LEU A 307 -2.11 0.68 25.70
CA LEU A 307 -2.66 0.30 24.40
C LEU A 307 -1.64 0.49 23.28
N GLY A 308 -0.84 1.55 23.34
CA GLY A 308 0.21 1.86 22.36
C GLY A 308 1.33 0.82 22.40
N LYS A 309 1.76 0.42 23.61
CA LYS A 309 2.76 -0.65 23.79
C LYS A 309 2.28 -1.99 23.25
N SER A 310 1.05 -2.42 23.59
CA SER A 310 0.47 -3.67 23.06
C SER A 310 0.25 -3.63 21.56
N PHE A 311 -0.21 -2.50 21.00
CA PHE A 311 -0.33 -2.28 19.56
C PHE A 311 1.01 -2.54 18.88
N VAL A 312 2.03 -1.74 19.21
CA VAL A 312 3.32 -1.83 18.52
C VAL A 312 3.96 -3.20 18.70
N GLY A 313 3.87 -3.77 19.91
CA GLY A 313 4.41 -5.10 20.20
C GLY A 313 3.83 -6.19 19.29
N ILE A 314 2.50 -6.31 19.21
CA ILE A 314 1.85 -7.34 18.39
C ILE A 314 2.15 -7.11 16.90
N TYR A 315 2.07 -5.87 16.41
CA TYR A 315 2.25 -5.58 14.99
C TYR A 315 3.68 -5.76 14.50
N ASN A 316 4.68 -5.46 15.33
CA ASN A 316 6.08 -5.70 14.96
C ASN A 316 6.36 -7.16 14.64
N PHE A 317 5.79 -8.09 15.41
CA PHE A 317 5.95 -9.52 15.13
C PHE A 317 5.02 -10.02 14.01
N ALA A 318 3.84 -9.42 13.82
CA ALA A 318 2.84 -9.89 12.87
C ALA A 318 3.07 -9.41 11.42
N ILE A 319 3.63 -8.21 11.21
CA ILE A 319 3.69 -7.54 9.89
C ILE A 319 4.40 -8.37 8.83
N LEU A 320 5.53 -8.99 9.17
CA LEU A 320 6.32 -9.76 8.22
C LEU A 320 5.52 -10.99 7.75
N GLY A 321 4.90 -11.69 8.69
CA GLY A 321 4.02 -12.81 8.41
C GLY A 321 2.81 -12.39 7.57
N ILE A 322 2.10 -11.33 7.96
CA ILE A 322 0.94 -10.83 7.23
C ILE A 322 1.30 -10.47 5.79
N LEU A 323 2.33 -9.66 5.56
CA LEU A 323 2.69 -9.25 4.20
C LEU A 323 2.94 -10.45 3.29
N MET A 324 3.67 -11.46 3.78
CA MET A 324 4.08 -12.61 2.98
C MET A 324 3.02 -13.72 2.89
N LEU A 325 2.48 -14.16 4.03
CA LEU A 325 1.54 -15.27 4.13
C LEU A 325 0.14 -14.93 3.60
N THR A 326 -0.22 -13.65 3.51
CA THR A 326 -1.47 -13.28 2.85
C THR A 326 -1.48 -13.75 1.37
N GLN A 327 -0.29 -13.97 0.77
CA GLN A 327 -0.10 -14.47 -0.59
C GLN A 327 0.37 -15.94 -0.65
N ILE A 328 0.13 -16.75 0.39
CA ILE A 328 0.79 -18.04 0.66
C ILE A 328 0.81 -19.07 -0.50
N MET A 329 -0.14 -19.02 -1.44
CA MET A 329 -0.19 -19.90 -2.63
C MET A 329 -0.14 -19.14 -3.97
N SER A 330 -0.11 -17.81 -3.92
CA SER A 330 -0.11 -16.99 -5.13
C SER A 330 1.21 -17.01 -5.87
N PHE A 331 2.31 -17.28 -5.17
CA PHE A 331 3.65 -17.33 -5.75
C PHE A 331 3.89 -18.62 -6.55
N GLU A 332 3.32 -19.73 -6.07
CA GLU A 332 3.41 -21.07 -6.62
C GLU A 332 2.43 -21.30 -7.76
N GLY A 333 1.41 -20.42 -7.88
CA GLY A 333 0.30 -20.60 -8.81
C GLY A 333 0.70 -20.77 -10.29
N ASN A 334 1.91 -20.37 -10.68
CA ASN A 334 2.43 -20.62 -12.04
C ASN A 334 2.73 -22.10 -12.32
N TYR A 335 3.26 -22.82 -11.33
CA TYR A 335 3.70 -24.21 -11.42
C TYR A 335 2.91 -25.15 -10.50
N LEU A 336 1.79 -24.66 -9.94
CA LEU A 336 0.92 -25.43 -9.05
C LEU A 336 0.41 -26.72 -9.69
N ASP A 337 0.11 -26.70 -10.99
CA ASP A 337 -0.31 -27.88 -11.75
C ASP A 337 0.74 -29.01 -11.68
N GLY A 338 2.04 -28.66 -11.68
CA GLY A 338 3.14 -29.60 -11.52
C GLY A 338 3.34 -30.07 -10.07
N LEU A 339 2.96 -29.26 -9.07
CA LEU A 339 2.94 -29.70 -7.68
C LEU A 339 1.81 -30.71 -7.45
N MET A 340 0.65 -30.51 -8.08
CA MET A 340 -0.52 -31.37 -7.90
C MET A 340 -0.37 -32.79 -8.49
N SER A 341 0.61 -33.01 -9.38
CA SER A 341 0.86 -34.34 -9.95
C SER A 341 1.56 -35.29 -8.98
N ARG A 342 2.27 -34.76 -7.97
CA ARG A 342 2.95 -35.55 -6.93
C ARG A 342 2.06 -35.68 -5.68
N LYS A 343 2.02 -36.88 -5.09
CA LYS A 343 1.34 -37.12 -3.81
C LYS A 343 2.07 -36.35 -2.69
N GLU A 344 1.31 -35.78 -1.75
CA GLU A 344 1.76 -35.08 -0.53
C GLU A 344 2.64 -33.80 -0.66
N SER A 345 3.02 -33.41 -1.88
CA SER A 345 3.79 -32.19 -2.17
C SER A 345 3.23 -30.91 -1.51
N ILE A 346 1.91 -30.71 -1.55
CA ILE A 346 1.24 -29.52 -1.00
C ILE A 346 1.29 -29.51 0.53
N TYR A 347 1.19 -30.68 1.17
CA TYR A 347 1.28 -30.77 2.62
C TYR A 347 2.70 -30.41 3.09
N ASN A 348 3.72 -30.97 2.45
CA ASN A 348 5.12 -30.68 2.74
C ASN A 348 5.48 -29.22 2.45
N LEU A 349 4.90 -28.62 1.39
CA LEU A 349 5.04 -27.21 1.07
C LEU A 349 4.41 -26.29 2.14
N LEU A 350 3.18 -26.57 2.59
CA LEU A 350 2.53 -25.79 3.64
C LEU A 350 3.31 -25.87 4.97
N ARG A 351 3.84 -27.06 5.28
CA ARG A 351 4.68 -27.27 6.47
C ARG A 351 6.01 -26.51 6.38
N ALA A 352 6.68 -26.56 5.22
CA ALA A 352 7.90 -25.81 4.97
C ALA A 352 7.68 -24.29 5.11
N LYS A 353 6.57 -23.76 4.55
CA LYS A 353 6.20 -22.34 4.70
C LYS A 353 6.00 -21.98 6.17
N TYR A 354 5.25 -22.78 6.93
CA TYR A 354 5.02 -22.51 8.35
C TYR A 354 6.33 -22.40 9.13
N TYR A 355 7.26 -23.34 8.94
CA TYR A 355 8.57 -23.28 9.60
C TYR A 355 9.40 -22.10 9.13
N PHE A 356 9.45 -21.82 7.81
CA PHE A 356 10.18 -20.68 7.27
C PHE A 356 9.71 -19.35 7.88
N TYR A 357 8.40 -19.12 7.92
CA TYR A 357 7.87 -17.89 8.50
C TYR A 357 7.95 -17.86 10.03
N SER A 358 7.99 -19.01 10.70
CA SER A 358 8.26 -19.08 12.14
C SER A 358 9.71 -18.65 12.43
N PHE A 359 10.69 -19.12 11.64
CA PHE A 359 12.07 -18.63 11.73
C PHE A 359 12.19 -17.15 11.36
N ALA A 360 11.39 -16.66 10.41
CA ALA A 360 11.39 -15.25 10.04
C ALA A 360 10.94 -14.31 11.18
N VAL A 361 10.23 -14.79 12.22
CA VAL A 361 9.86 -14.01 13.41
C VAL A 361 11.08 -13.67 14.29
N ILE A 362 12.20 -14.38 14.12
CA ILE A 362 13.45 -14.04 14.80
C ILE A 362 13.96 -12.66 14.37
N VAL A 363 13.70 -12.25 13.12
CA VAL A 363 14.11 -10.92 12.60
C VAL A 363 13.47 -9.77 13.40
N PRO A 364 12.13 -9.66 13.54
CA PRO A 364 11.53 -8.65 14.41
C PRO A 364 11.93 -8.81 15.88
N PHE A 365 12.20 -10.03 16.36
CA PHE A 365 12.69 -10.24 17.73
C PHE A 365 14.04 -9.55 17.97
N ILE A 366 15.00 -9.73 17.06
CA ILE A 366 16.32 -9.07 17.11
C ILE A 366 16.17 -7.54 17.04
N LEU A 367 15.31 -7.04 16.15
CA LEU A 367 15.05 -5.60 16.00
C LEU A 367 14.39 -4.97 17.23
N MET A 368 13.71 -5.77 18.07
CA MET A 368 13.06 -5.32 19.31
C MET A 368 14.01 -5.30 20.51
N ILE A 369 15.20 -5.91 20.43
CA ILE A 369 16.16 -5.97 21.55
C ILE A 369 16.49 -4.58 22.13
N PRO A 370 16.78 -3.54 21.33
CA PRO A 370 17.08 -2.21 21.89
C PRO A 370 15.93 -1.62 22.71
N VAL A 371 14.69 -1.86 22.30
CA VAL A 371 13.48 -1.39 22.99
C VAL A 371 13.27 -2.13 24.32
N ILE A 372 13.63 -3.41 24.37
CA ILE A 372 13.58 -4.23 25.59
C ILE A 372 14.65 -3.75 26.58
N ILE A 373 15.88 -3.48 26.12
CA ILE A 373 16.98 -2.98 26.96
C ILE A 373 16.62 -1.62 27.59
N MET A 374 15.94 -0.74 26.84
CA MET A 374 15.50 0.56 27.35
C MET A 374 14.23 0.50 28.22
N GLY A 375 13.72 -0.70 28.55
CA GLY A 375 12.61 -0.90 29.48
C GLY A 375 11.24 -0.41 28.99
N LYS A 376 11.10 -0.01 27.73
CA LYS A 376 9.80 0.43 27.17
C LYS A 376 8.83 -0.75 27.03
N ILE A 377 9.35 -1.95 26.76
CA ILE A 377 8.61 -3.22 26.65
C ILE A 377 9.29 -4.29 27.50
N THR A 378 8.48 -5.08 28.22
CA THR A 378 8.98 -6.20 29.03
C THR A 378 9.33 -7.40 28.16
N LEU A 379 10.32 -8.20 28.57
CA LEU A 379 10.72 -9.41 27.86
C LEU A 379 9.57 -10.43 27.77
N LEU A 380 8.75 -10.55 28.83
CA LEU A 380 7.55 -11.38 28.84
C LEU A 380 6.57 -10.99 27.73
N MET A 381 6.35 -9.69 27.53
CA MET A 381 5.45 -9.18 26.50
C MET A 381 5.97 -9.50 25.09
N ALA A 382 7.28 -9.35 24.86
CA ALA A 382 7.89 -9.68 23.56
C ALA A 382 7.78 -11.18 23.24
N ILE A 383 8.05 -12.06 24.21
CA ILE A 383 7.94 -13.51 24.03
C ILE A 383 6.48 -13.92 23.82
N SER A 384 5.56 -13.37 24.61
CA SER A 384 4.12 -13.65 24.50
C SER A 384 3.61 -13.31 23.11
N TYR A 385 3.99 -12.16 22.56
CA TYR A 385 3.57 -11.77 21.21
C TYR A 385 4.25 -12.60 20.12
N CYS A 386 5.51 -12.97 20.26
CA CYS A 386 6.20 -13.86 19.32
C CYS A 386 5.50 -15.23 19.18
N PHE A 387 5.13 -15.85 20.31
CA PHE A 387 4.39 -17.13 20.27
C PHE A 387 2.94 -16.95 19.82
N PHE A 388 2.32 -15.84 20.17
CA PHE A 388 0.96 -15.54 19.70
C PHE A 388 0.90 -15.34 18.18
N THR A 389 1.92 -14.70 17.58
CA THR A 389 1.97 -14.51 16.12
C THR A 389 2.20 -15.82 15.38
N THR A 390 3.16 -16.63 15.84
CA THR A 390 3.46 -17.94 15.25
C THR A 390 2.31 -18.94 15.39
N GLY A 391 1.53 -18.86 16.48
CA GLY A 391 0.35 -19.70 16.70
C GLY A 391 -0.92 -19.13 16.07
N PHE A 392 -1.53 -18.16 16.75
CA PHE A 392 -2.89 -17.67 16.43
C PHE A 392 -2.96 -16.91 15.11
N ILE A 393 -2.04 -15.95 14.89
CA ILE A 393 -2.07 -15.12 13.68
C ILE A 393 -1.80 -15.97 12.44
N TYR A 394 -0.80 -16.86 12.49
CA TYR A 394 -0.52 -17.77 11.37
C TYR A 394 -1.66 -18.74 11.13
N PHE A 395 -2.30 -19.29 12.18
CA PHE A 395 -3.48 -20.14 12.01
C PHE A 395 -4.59 -19.44 11.21
N ILE A 396 -4.90 -18.18 11.51
CA ILE A 396 -5.91 -17.40 10.77
C ILE A 396 -5.47 -17.16 9.32
N ILE A 397 -4.23 -16.73 9.11
CA ILE A 397 -3.76 -16.38 7.76
C ILE A 397 -3.64 -17.62 6.87
N PHE A 398 -3.21 -18.76 7.41
CA PHE A 398 -3.10 -20.00 6.65
C PHE A 398 -4.45 -20.49 6.11
N GLN A 399 -5.58 -20.06 6.68
CA GLN A 399 -6.89 -20.35 6.09
C GLN A 399 -7.03 -19.76 4.67
N LEU A 400 -6.33 -18.65 4.37
CA LEU A 400 -6.27 -18.08 3.03
C LEU A 400 -5.67 -19.03 2.01
N ALA A 401 -4.84 -20.01 2.41
CA ALA A 401 -4.30 -21.00 1.48
C ALA A 401 -5.42 -21.75 0.73
N VAL A 402 -6.58 -21.95 1.36
CA VAL A 402 -7.73 -22.67 0.76
C VAL A 402 -8.49 -21.81 -0.25
N TYR A 403 -8.58 -20.50 -0.01
CA TYR A 403 -9.45 -19.58 -0.76
C TYR A 403 -8.70 -18.69 -1.74
N ASN A 404 -7.40 -18.54 -1.57
CA ASN A 404 -6.58 -17.75 -2.47
C ASN A 404 -6.34 -18.55 -3.74
N ASN A 405 -6.91 -18.08 -4.83
CA ASN A 405 -6.90 -18.72 -6.14
C ASN A 405 -6.33 -17.80 -7.22
N LYS A 406 -5.52 -16.80 -6.85
CA LYS A 406 -4.91 -15.87 -7.81
C LYS A 406 -3.41 -16.03 -7.84
N THR A 407 -2.85 -16.19 -9.03
CA THR A 407 -1.42 -16.16 -9.26
C THR A 407 -0.90 -14.73 -9.13
N THR A 408 0.34 -14.61 -8.68
CA THR A 408 1.02 -13.32 -8.59
C THR A 408 2.31 -13.36 -9.41
N PRO A 409 2.52 -12.41 -10.33
CA PRO A 409 3.76 -12.35 -11.09
C PRO A 409 4.93 -12.05 -10.15
N LEU A 410 5.98 -12.89 -10.23
CA LEU A 410 7.15 -12.89 -9.34
C LEU A 410 8.18 -11.80 -9.70
N ASN A 411 8.23 -11.41 -10.98
CA ASN A 411 9.20 -10.44 -11.51
C ASN A 411 8.72 -8.99 -11.49
N GLU A 412 7.44 -8.75 -11.18
CA GLU A 412 6.92 -7.39 -11.04
C GLU A 412 7.19 -6.85 -9.62
N SER A 413 7.56 -5.58 -9.51
CA SER A 413 7.61 -4.93 -8.19
C SER A 413 6.21 -4.96 -7.56
N LEU A 414 6.13 -5.05 -6.23
CA LEU A 414 4.86 -5.05 -5.47
C LEU A 414 3.87 -3.96 -5.91
N ILE A 415 4.46 -2.85 -6.28
CA ILE A 415 3.83 -1.61 -6.67
C ILE A 415 3.13 -1.69 -8.04
N GLY A 416 3.45 -2.70 -8.87
CA GLY A 416 3.00 -2.73 -10.25
C GLY A 416 1.74 -3.50 -10.56
N ARG A 417 1.28 -4.36 -9.66
CA ARG A 417 0.03 -5.10 -9.89
C ARG A 417 -0.54 -5.66 -8.59
N GLN A 418 -0.96 -4.78 -7.68
CA GLN A 418 -1.78 -5.19 -6.54
C GLN A 418 -2.86 -4.16 -6.20
N SER A 419 -4.04 -4.40 -6.75
CA SER A 419 -5.24 -4.43 -5.91
C SER A 419 -6.18 -5.45 -6.52
N THR A 420 -5.83 -6.72 -6.34
CA THR A 420 -6.87 -7.75 -6.41
C THR A 420 -6.58 -8.84 -5.40
N GLY A 421 -6.28 -8.43 -4.17
CA GLY A 421 -6.67 -9.29 -3.07
C GLY A 421 -8.17 -9.55 -3.20
N THR A 422 -8.58 -10.81 -3.10
CA THR A 422 -10.00 -11.11 -2.96
C THR A 422 -10.54 -10.34 -1.75
N GLY A 423 -11.81 -9.93 -1.73
CA GLY A 423 -12.37 -9.25 -0.53
C GLY A 423 -12.16 -10.07 0.75
N PHE A 424 -12.07 -11.40 0.62
CA PHE A 424 -11.66 -12.32 1.67
C PHE A 424 -10.22 -12.12 2.15
N GLN A 425 -9.28 -11.80 1.27
CA GLN A 425 -7.90 -11.49 1.63
C GLN A 425 -7.81 -10.22 2.49
N SER A 426 -8.52 -9.15 2.10
CA SER A 426 -8.57 -7.91 2.88
C SER A 426 -9.29 -8.08 4.21
N LEU A 427 -10.37 -8.87 4.23
CA LEU A 427 -11.14 -9.13 5.45
C LEU A 427 -10.34 -9.98 6.44
N ILE A 428 -9.63 -11.02 5.96
CA ILE A 428 -8.78 -11.84 6.83
C ILE A 428 -7.58 -11.03 7.33
N SER A 429 -6.97 -10.17 6.50
CA SER A 429 -5.95 -9.25 7.01
C SER A 429 -6.52 -8.32 8.08
N LEU A 430 -7.72 -7.76 7.88
CA LEU A 430 -8.37 -6.90 8.86
C LEU A 430 -8.65 -7.65 10.17
N MET A 431 -9.11 -8.91 10.10
CA MET A 431 -9.29 -9.75 11.29
C MET A 431 -7.97 -10.06 11.98
N SER A 432 -6.90 -10.37 11.23
CA SER A 432 -5.55 -10.55 11.79
C SER A 432 -5.02 -9.28 12.46
N PHE A 433 -5.43 -8.08 12.00
CA PHE A 433 -5.09 -6.82 12.64
C PHE A 433 -5.96 -6.54 13.88
N GLY A 434 -7.28 -6.62 13.76
CA GLY A 434 -8.21 -6.14 14.78
C GLY A 434 -8.45 -7.12 15.94
N VAL A 435 -8.51 -8.43 15.66
CA VAL A 435 -8.88 -9.44 16.66
C VAL A 435 -7.86 -9.52 17.81
N PRO A 436 -6.54 -9.60 17.55
CA PRO A 436 -5.56 -9.65 18.63
C PRO A 436 -5.62 -8.45 19.58
N MET A 437 -5.87 -7.27 19.02
CA MET A 437 -5.92 -6.02 19.79
C MET A 437 -7.18 -5.91 20.65
N LEU A 438 -8.34 -6.32 20.12
CA LEU A 438 -9.57 -6.34 20.91
C LEU A 438 -9.46 -7.36 22.06
N VAL A 439 -8.95 -8.54 21.77
CA VAL A 439 -8.81 -9.63 22.76
C VAL A 439 -7.86 -9.24 23.87
N ILE A 440 -6.68 -8.65 23.56
CA ILE A 440 -5.74 -8.24 24.62
C ILE A 440 -6.30 -7.12 25.49
N ASN A 441 -7.03 -6.17 24.91
CA ASN A 441 -7.62 -5.07 25.66
C ASN A 441 -8.70 -5.55 26.62
N LEU A 442 -9.57 -6.45 26.16
CA LEU A 442 -10.61 -7.06 27.01
C LEU A 442 -10.00 -7.88 28.15
N LEU A 443 -9.02 -8.72 27.85
CA LEU A 443 -8.32 -9.53 28.85
C LEU A 443 -7.57 -8.68 29.86
N ARG A 444 -6.99 -7.57 29.42
CA ARG A 444 -6.30 -6.62 30.29
C ARG A 444 -7.25 -5.91 31.24
N ILE A 445 -8.43 -5.49 30.78
CA ILE A 445 -9.46 -4.88 31.64
C ILE A 445 -9.95 -5.91 32.68
N ALA A 446 -10.12 -7.17 32.28
CA ALA A 446 -10.66 -8.20 33.14
C ALA A 446 -9.65 -8.79 34.16
N PHE A 447 -8.39 -8.99 33.77
CA PHE A 447 -7.41 -9.78 34.54
C PHE A 447 -6.06 -9.07 34.78
N GLY A 448 -5.88 -7.84 34.28
CA GLY A 448 -4.61 -7.11 34.40
C GLY A 448 -3.54 -7.48 33.36
N GLU A 449 -2.45 -6.71 33.32
CA GLU A 449 -1.45 -6.81 32.24
C GLU A 449 -0.70 -8.14 32.20
N ILE A 450 -0.19 -8.61 33.35
CA ILE A 450 0.70 -9.78 33.41
C ILE A 450 -0.07 -11.06 33.07
N ILE A 451 -1.28 -11.21 33.63
CA ILE A 451 -2.13 -12.38 33.37
C ILE A 451 -2.56 -12.40 31.91
N SER A 452 -2.89 -11.24 31.31
CA SER A 452 -3.22 -11.17 29.88
C SER A 452 -2.07 -11.63 28.97
N GLN A 453 -0.82 -11.29 29.30
CA GLN A 453 0.36 -11.72 28.55
C GLN A 453 0.58 -13.23 28.67
N LEU A 454 0.40 -13.80 29.86
CA LEU A 454 0.50 -15.25 30.08
C LEU A 454 -0.59 -16.03 29.32
N ILE A 455 -1.83 -15.51 29.27
CA ILE A 455 -2.90 -16.11 28.48
C ILE A 455 -2.54 -16.09 26.99
N PHE A 456 -2.00 -14.99 26.48
CA PHE A 456 -1.54 -14.89 25.09
C PHE A 456 -0.41 -15.88 24.78
N LEU A 457 0.54 -16.01 25.70
CA LEU A 457 1.63 -16.98 25.59
C LEU A 457 1.10 -18.42 25.58
N ALA A 458 0.15 -18.75 26.46
CA ALA A 458 -0.45 -20.08 26.53
C ALA A 458 -1.23 -20.43 25.25
N ILE A 459 -2.04 -19.50 24.73
CA ILE A 459 -2.77 -19.67 23.47
C ILE A 459 -1.80 -19.82 22.28
N GLY A 460 -0.76 -18.98 22.24
CA GLY A 460 0.28 -19.05 21.23
C GLY A 460 0.98 -20.41 21.22
N LEU A 461 1.45 -20.86 22.39
CA LEU A 461 2.09 -22.17 22.55
C LEU A 461 1.16 -23.32 22.16
N ALA A 462 -0.08 -23.34 22.66
CA ALA A 462 -1.04 -24.38 22.31
C ALA A 462 -1.26 -24.49 20.79
N LEU A 463 -1.35 -23.35 20.09
CA LEU A 463 -1.55 -23.33 18.63
C LEU A 463 -0.29 -23.64 17.83
N THR A 464 0.89 -23.30 18.35
CA THR A 464 2.16 -23.70 17.73
C THR A 464 2.42 -25.20 17.86
N PHE A 465 2.14 -25.81 19.03
CA PHE A 465 2.24 -27.26 19.22
C PHE A 465 1.22 -28.03 18.38
N THR A 466 0.01 -27.50 18.22
CA THR A 466 -1.03 -28.11 17.37
C THR A 466 -0.86 -27.83 15.86
N SER A 467 0.25 -27.20 15.44
CA SER A 467 0.55 -26.86 14.04
C SER A 467 0.37 -27.99 13.04
N ASN A 468 0.89 -29.16 13.35
CA ASN A 468 0.77 -30.32 12.46
C ASN A 468 -0.70 -30.72 12.21
N TYR A 469 -1.57 -30.59 13.23
CA TYR A 469 -2.99 -30.95 13.12
C TYR A 469 -3.77 -29.96 12.27
N TRP A 470 -3.64 -28.66 12.54
CA TRP A 470 -4.40 -27.67 11.78
C TRP A 470 -3.89 -27.51 10.35
N ILE A 471 -2.57 -27.66 10.09
CA ILE A 471 -2.03 -27.69 8.71
C ILE A 471 -2.63 -28.87 7.93
N LYS A 472 -2.74 -30.05 8.56
CA LYS A 472 -3.38 -31.22 7.94
C LYS A 472 -4.86 -30.99 7.62
N ASN A 473 -5.59 -30.29 8.49
CA ASN A 473 -6.98 -29.91 8.23
C ASN A 473 -7.09 -28.95 7.03
N ILE A 474 -6.22 -27.94 6.96
CA ILE A 474 -6.15 -27.00 5.84
C ILE A 474 -5.84 -27.74 4.54
N TYR A 475 -4.89 -28.68 4.57
CA TYR A 475 -4.57 -29.53 3.42
C TYR A 475 -5.79 -30.34 2.93
N LYS A 476 -6.54 -31.01 3.81
CA LYS A 476 -7.76 -31.75 3.44
C LYS A 476 -8.79 -30.84 2.75
N ARG A 477 -9.00 -29.64 3.30
CA ARG A 477 -9.92 -28.64 2.73
C ARG A 477 -9.44 -28.11 1.38
N PHE A 478 -8.13 -27.89 1.24
CA PHE A 478 -7.52 -27.48 -0.02
C PHE A 478 -7.72 -28.56 -1.10
N MET A 479 -7.46 -29.83 -0.77
CA MET A 479 -7.65 -30.96 -1.68
C MET A 479 -9.12 -31.14 -2.11
N LYS A 480 -10.08 -30.94 -1.18
CA LYS A 480 -11.51 -30.95 -1.52
C LYS A 480 -11.89 -29.89 -2.56
N ARG A 481 -11.14 -28.78 -2.64
CA ARG A 481 -11.37 -27.67 -3.57
C ARG A 481 -10.35 -27.60 -4.72
N ARG A 482 -9.55 -28.65 -4.93
CA ARG A 482 -8.42 -28.65 -5.87
C ARG A 482 -8.76 -28.09 -7.25
N TYR A 483 -9.84 -28.55 -7.86
CA TYR A 483 -10.21 -28.18 -9.24
C TYR A 483 -10.59 -26.70 -9.35
N LYS A 484 -11.38 -26.19 -8.41
CA LYS A 484 -11.76 -24.78 -8.35
C LYS A 484 -10.57 -23.86 -8.12
N ASN A 485 -9.60 -24.31 -7.32
CA ASN A 485 -8.38 -23.58 -7.08
C ASN A 485 -7.49 -23.58 -8.34
N MET A 486 -7.30 -24.73 -8.99
CA MET A 486 -6.54 -24.84 -10.25
C MET A 486 -7.15 -23.98 -11.37
N GLU A 487 -8.48 -24.02 -11.54
CA GLU A 487 -9.19 -23.17 -12.49
C GLU A 487 -8.94 -21.69 -12.19
N GLY A 488 -9.07 -21.27 -10.92
CA GLY A 488 -8.79 -19.90 -10.51
C GLY A 488 -7.34 -19.47 -10.79
N PHE A 489 -6.36 -20.33 -10.52
CA PHE A 489 -4.96 -20.03 -10.82
C PHE A 489 -4.71 -19.92 -12.33
N ARG A 490 -5.32 -20.78 -13.15
CA ARG A 490 -5.25 -20.70 -14.62
C ARG A 490 -5.91 -19.43 -15.17
N ASP A 491 -7.09 -19.06 -14.66
CA ASP A 491 -7.82 -17.83 -15.02
C ASP A 491 -7.06 -16.54 -14.68
N SER A 492 -6.09 -16.61 -13.78
CA SER A 492 -5.36 -15.45 -13.24
C SER A 492 -3.95 -15.27 -13.81
N LYS A 493 -3.44 -16.23 -14.59
CA LYS A 493 -2.23 -16.06 -15.42
C LYS A 493 -2.51 -15.02 -16.50
#